data_AF-A0A6P4IJI5-F1
#
_entry.id   AF-A0A6P4IJI5-F1
#
_cell.length_a   1.000
_cell.length_b   1.000
_cell.length_c   1.000
_cell.angle_alpha   90.00
_cell.angle_beta   90.00
_cell.angle_gamma   90.00
#
_symmetry.space_group_name_H-M   'P 1'
#
loop_
_entity.id
_entity.type
_entity.pdbx_description
1 polymer ?
#
loop_
_entity_poly.entity_id
_entity_poly.type
_entity_poly.pdbx_seq_one_letter_code
_entity_poly.pdbx_strand_id
1 'polypeptide(L)'
;MQNFAIFFLWALAACVLQGSFAEDQSGPRLNEVAKAQNQGNTITRNADNEIKSKLERLEVKIGQVQAKLPQEVHAKLEGQLQGVENKLEEQIAVQTKLAGQLQGVVAKLGRQLQEMQTKLEAKLEDSLIAVQNKIENQLQTVVNQLQLVQNKTDAAEVKSQLQAKSNKTAVPQQAAKAGVPASSTITIPSGFNLFGINDREIEGHFVSVASHKPLPFLKWGMGQPTDKNHEENCVFLEDGRISDASSEAIAGFRESVDKRLSPSPCFNRALNHVLHFIQPSA
;
A
#
# COMPACT_ATOMS: atom_id res chain seq x y z
N MET A 1 -54.98 33.80 -106.33
CA MET A 1 -55.36 33.31 -104.98
C MET A 1 -55.36 34.45 -103.94
N GLN A 2 -55.95 35.62 -104.24
CA GLN A 2 -56.03 36.75 -103.29
C GLN A 2 -57.46 37.04 -102.80
N ASN A 3 -58.48 36.64 -103.58
CA ASN A 3 -59.89 36.88 -103.21
C ASN A 3 -60.45 35.88 -102.19
N PHE A 4 -59.81 34.72 -101.97
CA PHE A 4 -60.29 33.71 -101.01
C PHE A 4 -60.00 34.07 -99.54
N ALA A 5 -58.94 34.83 -99.27
CA ALA A 5 -58.58 35.22 -97.90
C ALA A 5 -59.56 36.24 -97.30
N ILE A 6 -60.18 37.08 -98.14
CA ILE A 6 -61.14 38.10 -97.70
C ILE A 6 -62.46 37.43 -97.25
N PHE A 7 -62.91 36.37 -97.93
CA PHE A 7 -64.12 35.65 -97.53
C PHE A 7 -63.98 34.94 -96.18
N PHE A 8 -62.80 34.42 -95.84
CA PHE A 8 -62.57 33.81 -94.53
C PHE A 8 -62.53 34.83 -93.38
N LEU A 9 -61.99 36.04 -93.63
CA LEU A 9 -62.00 37.10 -92.63
C LEU A 9 -63.42 37.63 -92.36
N TRP A 10 -64.26 37.74 -93.39
CA TRP A 10 -65.67 38.12 -93.23
C TRP A 10 -66.50 37.01 -92.58
N ALA A 11 -66.21 35.73 -92.84
CA ALA A 11 -66.86 34.61 -92.18
C ALA A 11 -66.51 34.52 -90.68
N LEU A 12 -65.24 34.74 -90.30
CA LEU A 12 -64.84 34.81 -88.89
C LEU A 12 -65.46 36.03 -88.19
N ALA A 13 -65.53 37.19 -88.84
CA ALA A 13 -66.21 38.36 -88.29
C ALA A 13 -67.72 38.12 -88.10
N ALA A 14 -68.38 37.41 -89.03
CA ALA A 14 -69.78 37.01 -88.88
C ALA A 14 -69.99 35.99 -87.75
N CYS A 15 -69.06 35.06 -87.53
CA CYS A 15 -69.12 34.12 -86.41
C CYS A 15 -68.94 34.79 -85.02
N VAL A 16 -68.21 35.91 -84.92
CA VAL A 16 -68.16 36.68 -83.66
C VAL A 16 -69.43 37.50 -83.44
N LEU A 17 -70.12 37.94 -84.50
CA LEU A 17 -71.34 38.74 -84.42
C LEU A 17 -72.64 37.93 -84.27
N GLN A 18 -72.67 36.66 -84.68
CA GLN A 18 -73.82 35.75 -84.53
C GLN A 18 -73.58 34.63 -83.52
N GLY A 19 -72.58 34.76 -82.65
CA GLY A 19 -72.53 34.02 -81.40
C GLY A 19 -73.68 34.45 -80.51
N SER A 20 -74.89 33.99 -80.81
CA SER A 20 -76.02 33.98 -79.89
C SER A 20 -75.60 33.12 -78.71
N PHE A 21 -75.01 33.77 -77.71
CA PHE A 21 -74.91 33.24 -76.37
C PHE A 21 -76.32 32.78 -76.02
N ALA A 22 -76.49 31.48 -75.78
CA ALA A 22 -77.67 30.96 -75.11
C ALA A 22 -77.64 31.54 -73.69
N GLU A 23 -78.14 32.76 -73.56
CA GLU A 23 -78.33 33.50 -72.33
C GLU A 23 -79.68 33.05 -71.77
N ASP A 24 -79.74 31.84 -71.22
CA ASP A 24 -80.76 31.54 -70.23
C ASP A 24 -80.38 30.36 -69.34
N GLN A 25 -80.64 30.50 -68.04
CA GLN A 25 -80.37 29.60 -66.90
C GLN A 25 -79.05 29.71 -66.10
N SER A 26 -78.06 30.55 -66.45
CA SER A 26 -76.83 30.68 -65.64
C SER A 26 -76.99 31.59 -64.41
N GLY A 27 -77.89 32.58 -64.45
CA GLY A 27 -78.09 33.58 -63.38
C GLY A 27 -78.46 33.01 -62.00
N PRO A 28 -79.47 32.10 -61.88
CA PRO A 28 -79.84 31.51 -60.59
C PRO A 28 -78.72 30.63 -60.00
N ARG A 29 -78.01 29.90 -60.85
CA ARG A 29 -76.92 29.00 -60.43
C ARG A 29 -75.68 29.77 -59.93
N LEU A 30 -75.38 30.92 -60.52
CA LEU A 30 -74.28 31.78 -60.04
C LEU A 30 -74.54 32.34 -58.64
N ASN A 31 -75.79 32.67 -58.31
CA ASN A 31 -76.15 33.18 -56.99
C ASN A 31 -76.05 32.08 -55.91
N GLU A 32 -76.44 30.84 -56.21
CA GLU A 32 -76.26 29.70 -55.30
C GLU A 32 -74.79 29.35 -55.07
N VAL A 33 -73.97 29.39 -56.13
CA VAL A 33 -72.52 29.19 -56.04
C VAL A 33 -71.88 30.27 -55.16
N ALA A 34 -72.27 31.54 -55.33
CA ALA A 34 -71.77 32.63 -54.49
C ALA A 34 -72.16 32.45 -53.01
N LYS A 35 -73.39 32.00 -52.72
CA LYS A 35 -73.84 31.70 -51.36
C LYS A 35 -73.07 30.54 -50.72
N ALA A 36 -72.86 29.46 -51.48
CA ALA A 36 -72.07 28.31 -51.03
C ALA A 36 -70.60 28.68 -50.78
N GLN A 37 -70.00 29.51 -51.63
CA GLN A 37 -68.65 30.05 -51.44
C GLN A 37 -68.55 30.92 -50.18
N ASN A 38 -69.50 31.82 -49.95
CA ASN A 38 -69.53 32.66 -48.76
C ASN A 38 -69.69 31.85 -47.47
N GLN A 39 -70.50 30.79 -47.50
CA GLN A 39 -70.63 29.85 -46.39
C GLN A 39 -69.35 29.04 -46.17
N GLY A 40 -68.75 28.50 -47.23
CA GLY A 40 -67.47 27.80 -47.18
C GLY A 40 -66.36 28.66 -46.58
N ASN A 41 -66.21 29.90 -47.05
CA ASN A 41 -65.24 30.86 -46.54
C ASN A 41 -65.46 31.16 -45.04
N THR A 42 -66.73 31.24 -44.60
CA THR A 42 -67.05 31.47 -43.19
C THR A 42 -66.66 30.28 -42.32
N ILE A 43 -66.91 29.05 -42.78
CA ILE A 43 -66.55 27.82 -42.08
C ILE A 43 -65.02 27.70 -41.98
N THR A 44 -64.30 27.94 -43.08
CA THR A 44 -62.83 27.92 -43.10
C THR A 44 -62.25 28.95 -42.15
N ARG A 45 -62.74 30.20 -42.17
CA ARG A 45 -62.28 31.26 -41.25
C ARG A 45 -62.52 30.91 -39.78
N ASN A 46 -63.64 30.28 -39.47
CA ASN A 46 -63.94 29.86 -38.10
C ASN A 46 -63.00 28.75 -37.64
N ALA A 47 -62.71 27.77 -38.50
CA ALA A 47 -61.74 26.71 -38.22
C ALA A 47 -60.32 27.28 -38.02
N ASP A 48 -59.90 28.24 -38.85
CA ASP A 48 -58.60 28.91 -38.71
C ASP A 48 -58.47 29.64 -37.38
N ASN A 49 -59.53 30.36 -36.96
CA ASN A 49 -59.55 31.04 -35.66
C ASN A 49 -59.48 30.05 -34.48
N GLU A 50 -60.16 28.90 -34.58
CA GLU A 50 -60.10 27.85 -33.57
C GLU A 50 -58.70 27.22 -33.49
N ILE A 51 -58.10 26.92 -34.64
CA ILE A 51 -56.73 26.38 -34.72
C ILE A 51 -55.74 27.37 -34.12
N LYS A 52 -55.83 28.65 -34.48
CA LYS A 52 -54.98 29.71 -33.93
C LYS A 52 -55.10 29.80 -32.40
N SER A 53 -56.31 29.77 -31.87
CA SER A 53 -56.54 29.79 -30.42
C SER A 53 -55.98 28.56 -29.72
N LYS A 54 -56.10 27.37 -30.32
CA LYS A 54 -55.50 26.13 -29.79
C LYS A 54 -53.97 26.18 -29.84
N LEU A 55 -53.39 26.76 -30.88
CA LEU A 55 -51.94 26.93 -31.03
C LEU A 55 -51.38 27.85 -29.94
N GLU A 56 -51.97 29.03 -29.76
CA GLU A 56 -51.58 29.97 -28.69
C GLU A 56 -51.67 29.30 -27.30
N ARG A 57 -52.70 28.48 -27.06
CA ARG A 57 -52.85 27.73 -25.80
C ARG A 57 -51.75 26.67 -25.62
N LEU A 58 -51.33 26.00 -26.70
CA LEU A 58 -50.24 25.02 -26.66
C LEU A 58 -48.89 25.70 -26.41
N GLU A 59 -48.62 26.84 -27.06
CA GLU A 59 -47.41 27.63 -26.84
C GLU A 59 -47.27 28.06 -25.37
N VAL A 60 -48.36 28.55 -24.76
CA VAL A 60 -48.38 28.90 -23.34
C VAL A 60 -48.10 27.68 -22.46
N LYS A 61 -48.72 26.53 -22.74
CA LYS A 61 -48.49 25.30 -21.97
C LYS A 61 -47.05 24.80 -22.11
N ILE A 62 -46.47 24.85 -23.31
CA ILE A 62 -45.08 24.49 -23.55
C ILE A 62 -44.16 25.39 -22.72
N GLY A 63 -44.37 26.71 -22.76
CA GLY A 63 -43.61 27.65 -21.94
C GLY A 63 -43.72 27.37 -20.44
N GLN A 64 -44.91 27.04 -19.94
CA GLN A 64 -45.11 26.67 -18.54
C GLN A 64 -44.39 25.39 -18.14
N VAL A 65 -44.44 24.34 -18.97
CA VAL A 65 -43.71 23.08 -18.70
C VAL A 65 -42.21 23.33 -18.77
N GLN A 66 -41.74 24.09 -19.74
CA GLN A 66 -40.32 24.40 -19.93
C GLN A 66 -39.75 25.26 -18.80
N ALA A 67 -40.57 26.07 -18.12
CA ALA A 67 -40.17 26.81 -16.93
C ALA A 67 -40.23 25.97 -15.65
N LYS A 68 -41.27 25.16 -15.46
CA LYS A 68 -41.49 24.41 -14.21
C LYS A 68 -40.63 23.16 -14.08
N LEU A 69 -40.46 22.41 -15.17
CA LEU A 69 -39.76 21.12 -15.13
C LEU A 69 -38.29 21.27 -14.70
N PRO A 70 -37.50 22.23 -15.23
CA PRO A 70 -36.13 22.41 -14.75
C PRO A 70 -36.06 22.83 -13.28
N GLN A 71 -36.95 23.72 -12.83
CA GLN A 71 -36.96 24.19 -11.44
C GLN A 71 -37.24 23.04 -10.46
N GLU A 72 -38.24 22.21 -10.75
CA GLU A 72 -38.59 21.08 -9.88
C GLU A 72 -37.49 20.01 -9.85
N VAL A 73 -36.91 19.69 -11.00
CA VAL A 73 -35.80 18.74 -11.10
C VAL A 73 -34.56 19.27 -10.37
N HIS A 74 -34.21 20.55 -10.56
CA HIS A 74 -33.07 21.16 -9.87
C HIS A 74 -33.27 21.17 -8.35
N ALA A 75 -34.42 21.62 -7.85
CA ALA A 75 -34.70 21.65 -6.41
C ALA A 75 -34.66 20.25 -5.77
N LYS A 76 -35.16 19.23 -6.47
CA LYS A 76 -35.13 17.85 -6.00
C LYS A 76 -33.71 17.28 -5.97
N LEU A 77 -32.92 17.54 -7.01
CA LEU A 77 -31.53 17.11 -7.08
C LEU A 77 -30.66 17.80 -6.02
N GLU A 78 -30.86 19.10 -5.80
CA GLU A 78 -30.16 19.87 -4.78
C GLU A 78 -30.48 19.35 -3.37
N GLY A 79 -31.76 19.08 -3.07
CA GLY A 79 -32.14 18.47 -1.79
C GLY A 79 -31.56 17.06 -1.59
N GLN A 80 -31.49 16.25 -2.66
CA GLN A 80 -30.84 14.93 -2.61
C GLN A 80 -29.33 15.05 -2.39
N LEU A 81 -28.68 16.00 -3.06
CA LEU A 81 -27.25 16.24 -2.94
C LEU A 81 -26.89 16.69 -1.52
N GLN A 82 -27.63 17.64 -0.96
CA GLN A 82 -27.44 18.09 0.42
C GLN A 82 -27.67 16.94 1.42
N GLY A 83 -28.67 16.09 1.17
CA GLY A 83 -28.93 14.93 2.02
C GLY A 83 -27.80 13.89 1.99
N VAL A 84 -27.13 13.73 0.85
CA VAL A 84 -25.95 12.87 0.71
C VAL A 84 -24.74 13.51 1.38
N GLU A 85 -24.53 14.82 1.18
CA GLU A 85 -23.44 15.57 1.80
C GLU A 85 -23.51 15.50 3.33
N ASN A 86 -24.67 15.76 3.93
CA ASN A 86 -24.86 15.69 5.37
C ASN A 86 -24.59 14.27 5.93
N LYS A 87 -25.00 13.22 5.21
CA LYS A 87 -24.70 11.83 5.61
C LYS A 87 -23.22 11.52 5.54
N LEU A 88 -22.53 12.07 4.54
CA LEU A 88 -21.10 11.88 4.38
C LEU A 88 -20.33 12.61 5.49
N GLU A 89 -20.71 13.84 5.83
CA GLU A 89 -20.13 14.59 6.95
C GLU A 89 -20.32 13.85 8.28
N GLU A 90 -21.49 13.29 8.54
CA GLU A 90 -21.76 12.48 9.73
C GLU A 90 -20.86 11.23 9.78
N GLN A 91 -20.69 10.53 8.64
CA GLN A 91 -19.79 9.38 8.56
C GLN A 91 -18.33 9.76 8.80
N ILE A 92 -17.86 10.87 8.23
CA ILE A 92 -16.50 11.38 8.44
C ILE A 92 -16.27 11.71 9.92
N ALA A 93 -17.26 12.33 10.59
CA ALA A 93 -17.19 12.64 12.02
C ALA A 93 -17.08 11.37 12.88
N VAL A 94 -17.88 10.34 12.58
CA VAL A 94 -17.82 9.04 13.27
C VAL A 94 -16.47 8.38 13.04
N GLN A 95 -15.96 8.37 11.81
CA GLN A 95 -14.66 7.76 11.47
C GLN A 95 -13.50 8.46 12.18
N THR A 96 -13.53 9.79 12.23
CA THR A 96 -12.51 10.60 12.94
C THR A 96 -12.53 10.32 14.45
N LYS A 97 -13.72 10.21 15.04
CA LYS A 97 -13.87 9.87 16.47
C LYS A 97 -13.32 8.47 16.78
N LEU A 98 -13.63 7.49 15.92
CA LEU A 98 -13.14 6.13 16.07
C LEU A 98 -11.61 6.05 15.93
N ALA A 99 -11.03 6.76 14.97
CA ALA A 99 -9.58 6.85 14.79
C ALA A 99 -8.90 7.45 16.04
N GLY A 100 -9.47 8.51 16.62
CA GLY A 100 -8.95 9.10 17.86
C GLY A 100 -9.04 8.15 19.06
N GLN A 101 -10.14 7.39 19.18
CA GLN A 101 -10.28 6.36 20.22
C GLN A 101 -9.24 5.24 20.06
N LEU A 102 -9.03 4.76 18.85
CA LEU A 102 -8.02 3.74 18.54
C LEU A 102 -6.60 4.23 18.85
N GLN A 103 -6.26 5.46 18.47
CA GLN A 103 -4.97 6.07 18.83
C GLN A 103 -4.79 6.16 20.35
N GLY A 104 -5.84 6.52 21.09
CA GLY A 104 -5.81 6.55 22.56
C GLY A 104 -5.56 5.17 23.19
N VAL A 105 -6.20 4.13 22.66
CA VAL A 105 -5.99 2.74 23.10
C VAL A 105 -4.57 2.28 22.79
N VAL A 106 -4.07 2.53 21.57
CA VAL A 106 -2.70 2.19 21.16
C VAL A 106 -1.67 2.89 22.06
N ALA A 107 -1.84 4.18 22.35
CA ALA A 107 -0.94 4.92 23.24
C ALA A 107 -0.98 4.39 24.69
N LYS A 108 -2.14 3.96 25.17
CA LYS A 108 -2.27 3.37 26.52
C LYS A 108 -1.58 2.00 26.58
N LEU A 109 -1.82 1.13 25.61
CA LEU A 109 -1.18 -0.18 25.52
C LEU A 109 0.35 -0.05 25.35
N GLY A 110 0.82 0.88 24.50
CA GLY A 110 2.24 1.15 24.32
C GLY A 110 2.93 1.55 25.63
N ARG A 111 2.32 2.44 26.42
CA ARG A 111 2.85 2.81 27.75
C ARG A 111 2.90 1.63 28.72
N GLN A 112 1.83 0.84 28.81
CA GLN A 112 1.80 -0.32 29.69
C GLN A 112 2.84 -1.37 29.31
N LEU A 113 3.07 -1.57 28.01
CA LEU A 113 4.08 -2.50 27.51
C LEU A 113 5.50 -2.02 27.85
N GLN A 114 5.76 -0.72 27.69
CA GLN A 114 7.05 -0.12 28.05
C GLN A 114 7.31 -0.15 29.57
N GLU A 115 6.30 0.11 30.39
CA GLU A 115 6.38 -0.04 31.85
C GLU A 115 6.64 -1.49 32.26
N MET A 116 6.02 -2.46 31.59
CA MET A 116 6.26 -3.88 31.87
C MET A 116 7.66 -4.30 31.45
N GLN A 117 8.12 -3.84 30.28
CA GLN A 117 9.46 -4.13 29.77
C GLN A 117 10.53 -3.58 30.73
N THR A 118 10.46 -2.30 31.09
CA THR A 118 11.41 -1.69 32.03
C THR A 118 11.42 -2.36 33.39
N LYS A 119 10.25 -2.75 33.91
CA LYS A 119 10.16 -3.48 35.19
C LYS A 119 10.75 -4.88 35.11
N LEU A 120 10.60 -5.56 33.99
CA LEU A 120 11.18 -6.88 33.77
C LEU A 120 12.70 -6.79 33.62
N GLU A 121 13.19 -5.82 32.85
CA GLU A 121 14.63 -5.52 32.69
C GLU A 121 15.28 -5.22 34.04
N ALA A 122 14.68 -4.35 34.87
CA ALA A 122 15.20 -4.05 36.19
C ALA A 122 15.26 -5.29 37.10
N LYS A 123 14.21 -6.11 37.13
CA LYS A 123 14.20 -7.35 37.91
C LYS A 123 15.24 -8.37 37.44
N LEU A 124 15.49 -8.42 36.14
CA LEU A 124 16.50 -9.30 35.56
C LEU A 124 17.89 -8.83 35.97
N GLU A 125 18.16 -7.53 35.86
CA GLU A 125 19.43 -6.90 36.27
C GLU A 125 19.72 -7.13 37.76
N ASP A 126 18.73 -6.87 38.62
CA ASP A 126 18.83 -7.11 40.07
C ASP A 126 19.15 -8.57 40.39
N SER A 127 18.48 -9.50 39.70
CA SER A 127 18.72 -10.94 39.86
C SER A 127 20.11 -11.35 39.38
N LEU A 128 20.58 -10.76 38.28
CA LEU A 128 21.91 -11.01 37.73
C LEU A 128 22.99 -10.57 38.71
N ILE A 129 22.87 -9.34 39.26
CA ILE A 129 23.78 -8.80 40.27
C ILE A 129 23.76 -9.66 41.54
N ALA A 130 22.59 -10.11 41.99
CA ALA A 130 22.50 -10.97 43.17
C ALA A 130 23.22 -12.32 42.97
N VAL A 131 23.09 -12.93 41.79
CA VAL A 131 23.78 -14.17 41.44
C VAL A 131 25.30 -13.94 41.30
N GLN A 132 25.70 -12.87 40.63
CA GLN A 132 27.09 -12.44 40.49
C GLN A 132 27.77 -12.32 41.87
N ASN A 133 27.18 -11.56 42.79
CA ASN A 133 27.69 -11.37 44.14
C ASN A 133 27.78 -12.69 44.92
N LYS A 134 26.82 -13.60 44.73
CA LYS A 134 26.86 -14.92 45.37
C LYS A 134 28.01 -15.78 44.85
N ILE A 135 28.26 -15.76 43.54
CA ILE A 135 29.37 -16.48 42.91
C ILE A 135 30.71 -15.92 43.39
N GLU A 136 30.87 -14.59 43.42
CA GLU A 136 32.10 -13.94 43.88
C GLU A 136 32.41 -14.28 45.34
N ASN A 137 31.40 -14.24 46.22
CA ASN A 137 31.56 -14.63 47.62
C ASN A 137 31.93 -16.11 47.80
N GLN A 138 31.32 -17.01 47.02
CA GLN A 138 31.67 -18.43 47.02
C GLN A 138 33.10 -18.66 46.51
N LEU A 139 33.50 -17.96 45.44
CA LEU A 139 34.85 -18.04 44.89
C LEU A 139 35.88 -17.55 45.91
N GLN A 140 35.64 -16.42 46.58
CA GLN A 140 36.53 -15.92 47.62
C GLN A 140 36.67 -16.92 48.78
N THR A 141 35.59 -17.61 49.14
CA THR A 141 35.62 -18.65 50.17
C THR A 141 36.50 -19.83 49.74
N VAL A 142 36.35 -20.30 48.49
CA VAL A 142 37.17 -21.39 47.94
C VAL A 142 38.64 -20.98 47.88
N VAL A 143 38.94 -19.77 47.44
CA VAL A 143 40.31 -19.22 47.41
C VAL A 143 40.92 -19.21 48.81
N ASN A 144 40.18 -18.73 49.82
CA ASN A 144 40.65 -18.70 51.20
C ASN A 144 40.90 -20.12 51.75
N GLN A 145 40.03 -21.08 51.44
CA GLN A 145 40.23 -22.49 51.82
C GLN A 145 41.46 -23.10 51.15
N LEU A 146 41.67 -22.82 49.86
CA LEU A 146 42.84 -23.28 49.11
C LEU A 146 44.13 -22.72 49.73
N GLN A 147 44.14 -21.43 50.08
CA GLN A 147 45.29 -20.78 50.72
C GLN A 147 45.63 -21.44 52.07
N LEU A 148 44.61 -21.82 52.85
CA LEU A 148 44.81 -22.54 54.12
C LEU A 148 45.41 -23.94 53.90
N VAL A 149 44.97 -24.66 52.86
CA VAL A 149 45.53 -25.98 52.50
C VAL A 149 46.97 -25.83 52.00
N GLN A 150 47.25 -24.83 51.16
CA GLN A 150 48.59 -24.50 50.67
C GLN A 150 49.56 -24.30 51.86
N ASN A 151 49.21 -23.42 52.80
CA ASN A 151 50.03 -23.12 53.97
C ASN A 151 50.27 -24.35 54.88
N LYS A 152 49.28 -25.26 54.99
CA LYS A 152 49.44 -26.52 55.73
C LYS A 152 50.34 -27.52 55.01
N THR A 153 50.30 -27.54 53.69
CA THR A 153 51.16 -28.39 52.86
C THR A 153 52.60 -27.92 52.92
N ASP A 154 52.84 -26.60 52.85
CA ASP A 154 54.16 -26.01 53.05
C ASP A 154 54.70 -26.27 54.47
N ALA A 155 53.84 -26.23 55.51
CA ALA A 155 54.24 -26.57 56.87
C ALA A 155 54.52 -28.07 57.08
N ALA A 156 53.81 -28.96 56.39
CA ALA A 156 54.03 -30.40 56.45
C ALA A 156 55.27 -30.85 55.65
N GLU A 157 55.50 -30.24 54.48
CA GLU A 157 56.67 -30.45 53.64
C GLU A 157 57.93 -29.87 54.30
N VAL A 158 57.85 -28.69 54.91
CA VAL A 158 58.97 -28.10 55.67
C VAL A 158 59.22 -28.88 56.97
N LYS A 159 58.21 -29.47 57.62
CA LYS A 159 58.43 -30.29 58.84
C LYS A 159 59.02 -31.68 58.51
N SER A 160 58.65 -32.30 57.39
CA SER A 160 59.30 -33.54 56.93
C SER A 160 60.71 -33.26 56.39
N GLN A 161 60.91 -32.12 55.72
CA GLN A 161 62.22 -31.71 55.23
C GLN A 161 63.13 -31.09 56.29
N LEU A 162 62.66 -30.48 57.39
CA LEU A 162 63.54 -30.05 58.50
C LEU A 162 63.98 -31.21 59.40
N GLN A 163 63.21 -32.29 59.48
CA GLN A 163 63.68 -33.54 60.08
C GLN A 163 64.67 -34.29 59.16
N ALA A 164 64.62 -34.06 57.84
CA ALA A 164 65.56 -34.62 56.88
C ALA A 164 66.79 -33.71 56.55
N LYS A 165 66.69 -32.39 56.72
CA LYS A 165 67.72 -31.39 56.33
C LYS A 165 68.54 -30.83 57.51
N SER A 166 68.61 -31.56 58.62
CA SER A 166 69.83 -31.55 59.46
C SER A 166 71.06 -32.05 58.70
N ASN A 167 70.91 -32.52 57.44
CA ASN A 167 71.99 -32.71 56.50
C ASN A 167 71.72 -32.00 55.16
N LYS A 168 72.55 -30.98 54.90
CA LYS A 168 73.00 -30.44 53.60
C LYS A 168 72.13 -29.46 52.77
N THR A 169 72.56 -28.19 52.85
CA THR A 169 73.12 -27.31 51.79
C THR A 169 72.33 -26.89 50.52
N ALA A 170 72.17 -25.57 50.40
CA ALA A 170 72.23 -24.63 49.25
C ALA A 170 71.15 -24.52 48.14
N VAL A 171 70.82 -23.24 47.90
CA VAL A 171 69.98 -22.45 46.94
C VAL A 171 70.71 -22.26 45.56
N PRO A 172 70.23 -21.58 44.45
CA PRO A 172 68.93 -20.98 43.99
C PRO A 172 68.42 -21.46 42.59
N GLN A 173 67.12 -21.43 42.21
CA GLN A 173 66.22 -20.33 41.74
C GLN A 173 66.46 -19.78 40.29
N GLN A 174 65.50 -19.96 39.36
CA GLN A 174 65.09 -18.90 38.41
C GLN A 174 63.76 -19.19 37.66
N ALA A 175 63.01 -18.11 37.42
CA ALA A 175 61.66 -18.02 36.88
C ALA A 175 61.62 -17.54 35.42
N ALA A 176 60.51 -17.75 34.70
CA ALA A 176 60.17 -16.94 33.51
C ALA A 176 58.64 -16.86 33.26
N LYS A 177 58.22 -15.66 32.85
CA LYS A 177 56.85 -15.13 32.71
C LYS A 177 56.33 -15.19 31.26
N ALA A 178 55.00 -15.34 31.17
CA ALA A 178 53.97 -14.80 30.25
C ALA A 178 54.31 -14.12 28.89
N GLY A 179 53.41 -14.35 27.92
CA GLY A 179 53.14 -13.44 26.78
C GLY A 179 51.89 -13.83 25.98
N VAL A 180 50.84 -13.00 26.01
CA VAL A 180 49.62 -13.08 25.17
C VAL A 180 49.72 -11.99 24.10
N PRO A 181 49.39 -12.25 22.81
CA PRO A 181 49.15 -11.20 21.83
C PRO A 181 47.66 -11.03 21.51
N ALA A 182 47.32 -9.76 21.24
CA ALA A 182 46.00 -9.24 20.99
C ALA A 182 45.53 -9.38 19.53
N SER A 183 44.19 -9.37 19.40
CA SER A 183 43.36 -8.80 18.33
C SER A 183 43.64 -9.15 16.86
N SER A 184 42.67 -9.82 16.22
CA SER A 184 42.62 -9.98 14.75
C SER A 184 41.33 -9.35 14.21
N THR A 185 41.48 -8.23 13.52
CA THR A 185 40.43 -7.57 12.74
C THR A 185 40.19 -8.36 11.45
N ILE A 186 38.96 -8.86 11.25
CA ILE A 186 38.57 -9.61 10.05
C ILE A 186 38.26 -8.64 8.92
N THR A 187 39.01 -8.73 7.82
CA THR A 187 38.70 -8.06 6.54
C THR A 187 37.94 -9.05 5.66
N ILE A 188 36.70 -8.73 5.28
CA ILE A 188 35.87 -9.58 4.41
C ILE A 188 36.07 -9.15 2.94
N PRO A 189 36.45 -10.07 2.02
CA PRO A 189 36.67 -9.76 0.61
C PRO A 189 35.35 -9.45 -0.13
N SER A 190 35.44 -8.59 -1.14
CA SER A 190 34.34 -8.16 -2.00
C SER A 190 33.82 -9.30 -2.88
N GLY A 191 32.68 -9.85 -2.50
CA GLY A 191 31.88 -10.83 -3.24
C GLY A 191 30.48 -10.89 -2.59
N PHE A 192 29.46 -11.16 -3.41
CA PHE A 192 28.06 -11.23 -2.98
C PHE A 192 27.90 -12.22 -1.82
N ASN A 193 27.70 -11.71 -0.61
CA ASN A 193 27.47 -12.52 0.58
C ASN A 193 25.97 -12.54 0.85
N LEU A 194 25.35 -13.71 0.65
CA LEU A 194 23.98 -13.98 1.05
C LEU A 194 23.93 -14.01 2.58
N PHE A 195 23.25 -13.05 3.18
CA PHE A 195 23.00 -13.07 4.61
C PHE A 195 21.77 -13.93 4.86
N GLY A 196 21.82 -14.77 5.89
CA GLY A 196 20.64 -15.47 6.40
C GLY A 196 19.70 -14.51 7.09
N ILE A 197 19.25 -13.45 6.41
CA ILE A 197 18.31 -12.46 6.89
C ILE A 197 17.08 -12.56 5.99
N ASN A 198 15.92 -12.63 6.62
CA ASN A 198 14.64 -12.80 5.94
C ASN A 198 13.51 -12.27 6.83
N ASP A 199 12.39 -11.94 6.22
CA ASP A 199 11.16 -11.47 6.86
C ASP A 199 9.96 -12.39 6.58
N ARG A 200 10.23 -13.64 6.20
CA ARG A 200 9.21 -14.67 5.86
C ARG A 200 8.20 -14.93 6.98
N GLU A 201 8.59 -14.72 8.23
CA GLU A 201 7.69 -14.91 9.37
C GLU A 201 6.73 -13.71 9.54
N ILE A 202 7.23 -12.49 9.27
CA ILE A 202 6.50 -11.23 9.44
C ILE A 202 7.05 -10.24 8.40
N GLU A 203 6.23 -9.92 7.40
CA GLU A 203 6.57 -9.00 6.29
C GLU A 203 7.16 -7.67 6.79
N GLY A 204 8.30 -7.26 6.22
CA GLY A 204 9.05 -6.08 6.62
C GLY A 204 9.84 -6.20 7.94
N HIS A 205 9.78 -7.35 8.63
CA HIS A 205 10.53 -7.63 9.85
C HIS A 205 11.69 -8.60 9.63
N PHE A 206 12.79 -8.05 9.11
CA PHE A 206 13.99 -8.82 8.79
C PHE A 206 14.72 -9.35 10.03
N VAL A 207 14.74 -10.67 10.17
CA VAL A 207 15.42 -11.40 11.25
C VAL A 207 16.54 -12.27 10.71
N SER A 208 17.62 -12.39 11.49
CA SER A 208 18.68 -13.35 11.18
C SER A 208 18.23 -14.77 11.51
N VAL A 209 18.28 -15.67 10.53
CA VAL A 209 18.04 -17.12 10.66
C VAL A 209 18.95 -17.73 11.73
N ALA A 210 20.16 -17.22 11.91
CA ALA A 210 21.12 -17.79 12.84
C ALA A 210 20.84 -17.40 14.30
N SER A 211 20.38 -16.18 14.55
CA SER A 211 20.17 -15.67 15.91
C SER A 211 18.71 -15.52 16.31
N HIS A 212 17.78 -15.61 15.36
CA HIS A 212 16.37 -15.26 15.52
C HIS A 212 16.15 -13.85 16.11
N LYS A 213 17.11 -12.94 15.90
CA LYS A 213 17.05 -11.57 16.39
C LYS A 213 16.92 -10.59 15.22
N PRO A 214 16.16 -9.50 15.40
CA PRO A 214 16.17 -8.40 14.45
C PRO A 214 17.55 -7.75 14.45
N LEU A 215 17.98 -7.29 13.28
CA LEU A 215 19.25 -6.59 13.16
C LEU A 215 19.05 -5.11 13.51
N PRO A 216 19.89 -4.52 14.37
CA PRO A 216 19.72 -3.14 14.81
C PRO A 216 20.01 -2.13 13.69
N PHE A 217 20.70 -2.55 12.62
CA PHE A 217 21.02 -1.69 11.51
C PHE A 217 21.13 -2.50 10.20
N LEU A 218 20.31 -2.14 9.21
CA LEU A 218 20.38 -2.64 7.84
C LEU A 218 20.66 -1.45 6.92
N LYS A 219 21.75 -1.54 6.15
CA LYS A 219 22.16 -0.50 5.21
C LYS A 219 21.64 -0.82 3.81
N TRP A 220 20.41 -0.44 3.56
CA TRP A 220 19.73 -0.68 2.29
C TRP A 220 20.39 0.03 1.09
N GLY A 221 20.25 -0.59 -0.07
CA GLY A 221 20.45 0.00 -1.38
C GLY A 221 19.53 1.20 -1.60
N MET A 222 19.87 2.05 -2.57
CA MET A 222 18.97 3.14 -2.94
C MET A 222 17.67 2.55 -3.49
N GLY A 223 16.55 2.87 -2.86
CA GLY A 223 15.23 2.35 -3.26
C GLY A 223 14.87 0.96 -2.72
N GLN A 224 15.66 0.42 -1.79
CA GLN A 224 15.43 -0.89 -1.16
C GLN A 224 14.92 -0.76 0.29
N PRO A 225 14.19 -1.76 0.82
CA PRO A 225 13.67 -2.95 0.10
C PRO A 225 12.57 -2.55 -0.89
N THR A 226 12.50 -3.20 -2.05
CA THR A 226 11.43 -2.96 -3.03
C THR A 226 10.19 -3.79 -2.77
N ASP A 227 10.34 -4.92 -2.09
CA ASP A 227 9.32 -5.90 -1.74
C ASP A 227 8.32 -6.15 -2.88
N LYS A 228 8.85 -6.51 -4.06
CA LYS A 228 8.01 -6.71 -5.24
C LYS A 228 7.02 -7.86 -4.99
N ASN A 229 5.73 -7.51 -5.06
CA ASN A 229 4.60 -8.41 -4.88
C ASN A 229 4.57 -9.15 -3.53
N HIS A 230 5.26 -8.67 -2.49
CA HIS A 230 5.38 -9.38 -1.20
C HIS A 230 6.09 -10.74 -1.31
N GLU A 231 6.97 -10.90 -2.31
CA GLU A 231 7.69 -12.15 -2.59
C GLU A 231 9.19 -12.05 -2.30
N GLU A 232 9.74 -10.85 -2.09
CA GLU A 232 11.19 -10.60 -1.92
C GLU A 232 11.65 -10.79 -0.47
N ASN A 233 11.46 -12.00 0.06
CA ASN A 233 11.62 -12.24 1.48
C ASN A 233 13.07 -12.50 1.94
N CYS A 234 14.04 -12.50 1.03
CA CYS A 234 15.43 -12.84 1.32
C CYS A 234 16.35 -11.67 1.00
N VAL A 235 17.49 -11.59 1.70
CA VAL A 235 18.38 -10.44 1.61
C VAL A 235 19.77 -10.82 1.08
N PHE A 236 20.33 -10.01 0.18
CA PHE A 236 21.69 -10.15 -0.32
C PHE A 236 22.49 -8.86 -0.23
N LEU A 237 23.83 -8.98 -0.18
CA LEU A 237 24.75 -7.84 -0.16
C LEU A 237 25.38 -7.65 -1.55
N GLU A 238 25.25 -6.46 -2.10
CA GLU A 238 25.87 -6.01 -3.33
C GLU A 238 26.58 -4.67 -3.06
N ASP A 239 27.90 -4.60 -3.34
CA ASP A 239 28.73 -3.40 -3.13
C ASP A 239 28.60 -2.74 -1.73
N GLY A 240 28.48 -3.57 -0.69
CA GLY A 240 28.36 -3.11 0.70
C GLY A 240 27.00 -2.49 1.03
N ARG A 241 26.00 -2.67 0.16
CA ARG A 241 24.60 -2.32 0.40
C ARG A 241 23.72 -3.55 0.31
N ILE A 242 22.60 -3.48 1.01
CA ILE A 242 21.67 -4.58 1.18
C ILE A 242 20.48 -4.41 0.23
N SER A 243 20.07 -5.49 -0.43
CA SER A 243 18.89 -5.54 -1.31
C SER A 243 18.07 -6.78 -0.98
N ASP A 244 16.75 -6.69 -1.12
CA ASP A 244 15.84 -7.82 -1.02
C ASP A 244 15.64 -8.49 -2.40
N ALA A 245 15.34 -9.78 -2.39
CA ALA A 245 15.08 -10.57 -3.57
C ALA A 245 14.20 -11.78 -3.23
N SER A 246 13.50 -12.28 -4.25
CA SER A 246 12.75 -13.52 -4.12
C SER A 246 13.69 -14.72 -3.93
N SER A 247 13.18 -15.75 -3.25
CA SER A 247 13.92 -16.99 -3.05
C SER A 247 14.33 -17.63 -4.38
N GLU A 248 13.50 -17.48 -5.41
CA GLU A 248 13.75 -17.98 -6.78
C GLU A 248 14.88 -17.20 -7.47
N ALA A 249 14.90 -15.88 -7.33
CA ALA A 249 15.97 -15.05 -7.91
C ALA A 249 17.33 -15.43 -7.32
N ILE A 250 17.39 -15.63 -6.00
CA ILE A 250 18.61 -16.08 -5.30
C ILE A 250 19.01 -17.50 -5.72
N ALA A 251 18.04 -18.39 -5.95
CA ALA A 251 18.32 -19.74 -6.44
C ALA A 251 18.96 -19.73 -7.84
N GLY A 252 18.52 -18.84 -8.73
CA GLY A 252 19.11 -18.65 -10.06
C GLY A 252 20.58 -18.18 -10.00
N PHE A 253 20.93 -17.31 -9.06
CA PHE A 253 22.32 -16.88 -8.84
C PHE A 253 23.21 -18.02 -8.29
N ARG A 254 22.65 -18.90 -7.47
CA ARG A 254 23.36 -20.05 -6.88
C ARG A 254 23.90 -21.03 -7.92
N GLU A 255 23.16 -21.27 -9.00
CA GLU A 255 23.59 -22.19 -10.07
C GLU A 255 24.85 -21.73 -10.79
N SER A 256 25.18 -20.44 -10.71
CA SER A 256 26.37 -19.86 -11.33
C SER A 256 27.64 -19.96 -10.45
N VAL A 257 27.53 -20.14 -9.12
CA VAL A 257 28.65 -19.87 -8.19
C VAL A 257 29.21 -21.08 -7.41
N ASP A 258 28.42 -22.02 -6.87
CA ASP A 258 28.92 -23.32 -6.35
C ASP A 258 27.75 -24.26 -5.99
N LYS A 259 27.82 -25.53 -6.39
CA LYS A 259 26.76 -26.56 -6.22
C LYS A 259 26.74 -27.23 -4.82
N ARG A 260 27.61 -26.83 -3.89
CA ARG A 260 27.82 -27.51 -2.59
C ARG A 260 26.96 -27.04 -1.41
N LEU A 261 25.92 -26.25 -1.65
CA LEU A 261 25.04 -25.76 -0.59
C LEU A 261 23.68 -26.52 -0.59
N SER A 262 23.22 -26.92 0.59
CA SER A 262 21.99 -27.71 0.90
C SER A 262 20.68 -26.87 0.79
N PRO A 263 19.44 -27.42 0.73
CA PRO A 263 18.25 -26.66 0.35
C PRO A 263 17.53 -25.97 1.52
N SER A 264 17.68 -24.65 1.66
CA SER A 264 16.65 -23.80 2.26
C SER A 264 16.52 -22.53 1.41
N PRO A 265 15.34 -21.87 1.36
CA PRO A 265 15.05 -20.84 0.35
C PRO A 265 15.90 -19.56 0.46
N CYS A 266 16.31 -19.16 1.68
CA CYS A 266 17.14 -17.94 1.89
C CYS A 266 18.54 -18.24 2.47
N PHE A 267 18.88 -19.50 2.72
CA PHE A 267 20.07 -19.85 3.52
C PHE A 267 20.47 -21.29 3.28
N ASN A 268 21.74 -21.67 3.42
CA ASN A 268 21.96 -22.86 4.23
C ASN A 268 23.36 -22.90 4.85
N ARG A 269 23.36 -22.62 6.15
CA ARG A 269 24.16 -23.20 7.23
C ARG A 269 25.68 -23.18 7.07
N ALA A 270 26.30 -22.10 7.57
CA ALA A 270 27.64 -22.14 8.13
C ALA A 270 27.74 -21.21 9.35
N LEU A 271 27.61 -21.79 10.54
CA LEU A 271 28.42 -21.47 11.73
C LEU A 271 28.04 -22.44 12.86
N ASN A 272 28.42 -23.71 12.65
CA ASN A 272 28.80 -24.59 13.74
C ASN A 272 30.30 -24.89 13.55
N HIS A 273 31.14 -23.85 13.64
CA HIS A 273 32.59 -23.96 13.73
C HIS A 273 33.23 -22.63 14.17
N VAL A 274 32.93 -22.17 15.39
CA VAL A 274 33.92 -21.48 16.26
C VAL A 274 33.57 -21.81 17.72
N LEU A 275 33.61 -23.10 18.06
CA LEU A 275 33.73 -23.59 19.44
C LEU A 275 34.44 -24.94 19.36
N HIS A 276 35.73 -24.91 19.00
CA HIS A 276 36.76 -25.86 19.45
C HIS A 276 38.12 -25.52 18.82
N PHE A 277 38.79 -24.54 19.42
CA PHE A 277 40.21 -24.57 19.74
C PHE A 277 40.27 -23.63 20.95
N ILE A 278 40.12 -24.16 22.17
CA ILE A 278 41.24 -24.49 23.06
C ILE A 278 40.72 -25.52 24.08
N GLN A 279 41.35 -26.71 24.12
CA GLN A 279 41.79 -27.45 25.31
C GLN A 279 42.22 -28.87 24.89
N PRO A 280 43.11 -29.58 25.62
CA PRO A 280 44.33 -29.16 26.31
C PRO A 280 45.53 -30.03 25.85
N SER A 281 46.77 -29.64 26.15
CA SER A 281 47.88 -30.60 26.14
C SER A 281 48.93 -30.25 27.19
N ALA A 282 49.06 -31.22 28.12
CA ALA A 282 49.96 -31.36 29.27
C ALA A 282 49.68 -30.45 30.48
#